data_AF-A0A8H9FYG1-F1
#
_entry.id   AF-A0A8H9FYG1-F1
#
_cell.length_a   1.000
_cell.length_b   1.000
_cell.length_c   1.000
_cell.angle_alpha   90.00
_cell.angle_beta   90.00
_cell.angle_gamma   90.00
#
_symmetry.space_group_name_H-M   'P 1'
#
loop_
_entity.id
_entity.type
_entity.pdbx_description
1 polymer ?
#
loop_
_entity_poly.entity_id
_entity_poly.type
_entity_poly.pdbx_seq_one_letter_code
_entity_poly.pdbx_strand_id
1 'polypeptide(L)'
;MRRLFYLLLLFIYHFASAQEIDQRLIIFGDAGEINTKQSFLIEKANGLQIPTKTRAFFIGDNIYPDGLGLTSPGKEETAEILKSQFEGFRKLNVPVYFLAGNHDWDKSGKKGLAKVEAQANYLNNYGDSGLQFLPKKAGTLGPEVLTLNDQTVAILYDSEFWLFPYHNRDVEPEKEAFIQKIKEILEANKDKTVLMISHHPMVSYGDHSLIYGWKDHIFPLTDIKSSLYIPLPGIGSLYPLLRSHVIKFAEDLKHPIYQDMIKRVTTVCEDHPKVVFISGHDHGLQYIEKDNIRQVVSGSGSKQSDIHKREPLKYGYNKQGFSIIDILDNNQLRLTFYIDNPKDSLTKSYETIIDFNVTK
;
A
#
# COMPACT_ATOMS: atom_id res chain seq x y z
N MET A 1 39.64 -28.25 52.73
CA MET A 1 39.19 -26.92 52.25
C MET A 1 39.72 -26.62 50.85
N ARG A 2 39.29 -27.39 49.82
CA ARG A 2 39.75 -27.17 48.43
C ARG A 2 38.89 -27.95 47.44
N ARG A 3 37.56 -27.79 47.47
CA ARG A 3 36.65 -28.47 46.52
C ARG A 3 35.25 -27.86 46.40
N LEU A 4 35.09 -26.58 46.74
CA LEU A 4 33.78 -25.91 46.73
C LEU A 4 33.81 -24.55 46.01
N PHE A 5 34.62 -24.41 44.96
CA PHE A 5 34.78 -23.13 44.25
C PHE A 5 34.75 -23.26 42.71
N TYR A 6 34.13 -24.32 42.18
CA TYR A 6 34.02 -24.57 40.74
C TYR A 6 32.58 -24.91 40.29
N LEU A 7 31.58 -24.34 40.94
CA LEU A 7 30.16 -24.51 40.54
C LEU A 7 29.40 -23.17 40.50
N LEU A 8 30.10 -22.05 40.32
CA LEU A 8 29.48 -20.72 40.24
C LEU A 8 29.93 -19.92 39.00
N LEU A 9 30.20 -20.61 37.90
CA LEU A 9 30.49 -20.00 36.60
C LEU A 9 29.73 -20.79 35.53
N LEU A 10 28.94 -20.06 34.73
CA LEU A 10 28.23 -20.49 33.51
C LEU A 10 26.74 -20.88 33.64
N PHE A 11 25.96 -20.05 34.31
CA PHE A 11 24.57 -19.81 33.89
C PHE A 11 24.36 -18.31 33.69
N ILE A 12 25.14 -17.71 32.79
CA ILE A 12 24.70 -16.49 32.11
C ILE A 12 23.66 -16.97 31.09
N TYR A 13 22.43 -17.16 31.57
CA TYR A 13 21.28 -17.23 30.67
C TYR A 13 21.28 -15.92 29.88
N HIS A 14 21.76 -15.98 28.64
CA HIS A 14 21.36 -14.98 27.65
C HIS A 14 19.86 -15.20 27.45
N PHE A 15 19.05 -14.53 28.28
CA PHE A 15 17.70 -14.19 27.88
C PHE A 15 17.87 -13.24 26.69
N ALA A 16 17.97 -13.83 25.49
CA ALA A 16 17.63 -13.11 24.29
C ALA A 16 16.13 -12.82 24.42
N SER A 17 15.79 -11.69 25.02
CA SER A 17 14.42 -11.20 24.99
C SER A 17 14.05 -11.06 23.52
N ALA A 18 13.13 -11.91 23.05
CA ALA A 18 12.55 -11.73 21.74
C ALA A 18 11.91 -10.35 21.73
N GLN A 19 12.32 -9.51 20.77
CA GLN A 19 11.86 -8.14 20.65
C GLN A 19 10.32 -8.11 20.56
N GLU A 20 9.68 -7.37 21.45
CA GLU A 20 8.23 -7.37 21.54
C GLU A 20 7.62 -6.54 20.41
N ILE A 21 6.50 -7.00 19.86
CA ILE A 21 5.70 -6.22 18.90
C ILE A 21 4.75 -5.34 19.69
N ASP A 22 4.86 -4.03 19.53
CA ASP A 22 3.97 -3.04 20.14
C ASP A 22 2.68 -2.90 19.33
N GLN A 23 2.79 -2.71 18.01
CA GLN A 23 1.66 -2.67 17.08
C GLN A 23 1.98 -3.48 15.81
N ARG A 24 0.96 -4.06 15.20
CA ARG A 24 1.03 -4.80 13.93
C ARG A 24 0.07 -4.18 12.92
N LEU A 25 0.58 -3.80 11.76
CA LEU A 25 -0.22 -3.29 10.64
C LEU A 25 -0.23 -4.37 9.55
N ILE A 26 -1.39 -4.94 9.26
CA ILE A 26 -1.58 -5.84 8.13
C ILE A 26 -2.13 -5.01 6.97
N ILE A 27 -1.45 -5.01 5.83
CA ILE A 27 -1.70 -4.06 4.75
C ILE A 27 -1.97 -4.82 3.45
N PHE A 28 -3.12 -4.54 2.85
CA PHE A 28 -3.55 -5.02 1.54
C PHE A 28 -3.85 -3.83 0.64
N GLY A 29 -3.39 -3.84 -0.61
CA GLY A 29 -3.91 -3.03 -1.70
C GLY A 29 -4.50 -3.94 -2.78
N ASP A 30 -5.41 -3.41 -3.59
CA ASP A 30 -5.85 -4.06 -4.84
C ASP A 30 -6.53 -5.42 -4.57
N ALA A 31 -7.26 -5.51 -3.45
CA ALA A 31 -7.95 -6.70 -2.97
C ALA A 31 -9.39 -6.84 -3.50
N GLY A 32 -9.78 -6.00 -4.45
CA GLY A 32 -11.16 -5.84 -4.92
C GLY A 32 -11.73 -6.92 -5.83
N GLU A 33 -11.24 -8.16 -5.76
CA GLU A 33 -11.86 -9.32 -6.40
C GLU A 33 -11.93 -10.50 -5.43
N ILE A 34 -13.06 -11.21 -5.44
CA ILE A 34 -13.19 -12.48 -4.72
C ILE A 34 -12.65 -13.59 -5.63
N ASN A 35 -11.47 -14.09 -5.30
CA ASN A 35 -10.88 -15.27 -5.94
C ASN A 35 -10.25 -16.19 -4.87
N THR A 36 -9.92 -17.42 -5.24
CA THR A 36 -9.44 -18.42 -4.26
C THR A 36 -8.17 -17.98 -3.52
N LYS A 37 -7.26 -17.25 -4.19
CA LYS A 37 -6.02 -16.78 -3.59
C LYS A 37 -6.26 -15.58 -2.66
N GLN A 38 -7.08 -14.62 -3.08
CA GLN A 38 -7.48 -13.47 -2.24
C GLN A 38 -8.13 -13.96 -0.94
N SER A 39 -9.08 -14.90 -1.04
CA SER A 39 -9.79 -15.41 0.13
C SER A 39 -8.84 -16.20 1.05
N PHE A 40 -7.94 -17.00 0.48
CA PHE A 40 -6.88 -17.69 1.22
C PHE A 40 -5.97 -16.69 1.97
N LEU A 41 -5.47 -15.66 1.28
CA LEU A 41 -4.54 -14.69 1.87
C LEU A 41 -5.19 -13.89 3.01
N ILE A 42 -6.44 -13.43 2.84
CA ILE A 42 -7.18 -12.72 3.88
C ILE A 42 -7.44 -13.64 5.07
N GLU A 43 -7.88 -14.88 4.84
CA GLU A 43 -8.07 -15.87 5.91
C GLU A 43 -6.77 -16.10 6.70
N LYS A 44 -5.64 -16.28 6.02
CA LYS A 44 -4.35 -16.48 6.66
C LYS A 44 -3.86 -15.22 7.39
N ALA A 45 -4.10 -14.04 6.84
CA ALA A 45 -3.77 -12.78 7.50
C ALA A 45 -4.59 -12.55 8.78
N ASN A 46 -5.87 -12.95 8.80
CA ASN A 46 -6.67 -12.97 10.03
C ASN A 46 -5.99 -13.81 11.13
N GLY A 47 -5.40 -14.95 10.76
CA GLY A 47 -4.65 -15.83 11.68
C GLY A 47 -3.31 -15.27 12.17
N LEU A 48 -2.78 -14.21 11.53
CA LEU A 48 -1.55 -13.53 11.95
C LEU A 48 -1.81 -12.36 12.91
N GLN A 49 -3.05 -12.10 13.29
CA GLN A 49 -3.37 -11.03 14.23
C GLN A 49 -2.80 -11.32 15.62
N ILE A 50 -2.36 -10.25 16.28
CA ILE A 50 -2.02 -10.17 17.69
C ILE A 50 -3.17 -9.41 18.39
N PRO A 51 -3.85 -10.03 19.38
CA PRO A 51 -4.98 -9.41 20.07
C PRO A 51 -4.64 -8.02 20.58
N THR A 52 -5.53 -7.05 20.36
CA THR A 52 -5.41 -5.63 20.78
C THR A 52 -4.26 -4.83 20.15
N LYS A 53 -3.33 -5.47 19.45
CA LYS A 53 -2.15 -4.83 18.84
C LYS A 53 -2.23 -4.72 17.32
N THR A 54 -3.20 -5.38 16.68
CA THR A 54 -3.29 -5.46 15.22
C THR A 54 -4.31 -4.50 14.66
N ARG A 55 -3.96 -3.86 13.53
CA ARG A 55 -4.86 -3.08 12.67
C ARG A 55 -4.70 -3.55 11.23
N ALA A 56 -5.79 -3.64 10.48
CA ALA A 56 -5.78 -4.00 9.06
C ALA A 56 -6.07 -2.78 8.20
N PHE A 57 -5.37 -2.66 7.06
CA PHE A 57 -5.52 -1.58 6.11
C PHE A 57 -5.79 -2.15 4.71
N PHE A 58 -6.80 -1.63 4.05
CA PHE A 58 -7.12 -1.85 2.64
C PHE A 58 -6.92 -0.53 1.89
N ILE A 59 -5.77 -0.37 1.25
CA ILE A 59 -5.22 0.93 0.83
C ILE A 59 -5.53 1.27 -0.64
N GLY A 60 -6.75 0.94 -1.09
CA GLY A 60 -7.27 1.30 -2.40
C GLY A 60 -7.48 0.12 -3.33
N ASP A 61 -8.23 0.37 -4.39
CA ASP A 61 -8.73 -0.61 -5.35
C ASP A 61 -9.43 -1.78 -4.65
N ASN A 62 -10.39 -1.40 -3.81
CA ASN A 62 -11.14 -2.32 -2.96
C ASN A 62 -12.26 -3.01 -3.71
N ILE A 63 -12.64 -2.52 -4.90
CA ILE A 63 -13.73 -3.08 -5.71
C ILE A 63 -13.40 -2.94 -7.20
N TYR A 64 -13.14 -4.07 -7.86
CA TYR A 64 -13.00 -4.13 -9.31
C TYR A 64 -14.33 -4.46 -10.01
N PRO A 65 -14.51 -4.04 -11.28
CA PRO A 65 -13.56 -3.24 -12.05
C PRO A 65 -13.67 -1.75 -11.78
N ASP A 66 -14.73 -1.19 -11.21
CA ASP A 66 -14.97 0.25 -11.25
C ASP A 66 -15.63 0.79 -9.98
N GLY A 67 -15.36 0.19 -8.81
CA GLY A 67 -15.88 0.70 -7.55
C GLY A 67 -17.29 0.18 -7.22
N LEU A 68 -17.89 0.74 -6.18
CA LEU A 68 -19.20 0.31 -5.70
C LEU A 68 -20.30 0.67 -6.73
N GLY A 69 -21.17 -0.30 -7.02
CA GLY A 69 -22.38 -0.06 -7.82
C GLY A 69 -23.29 0.96 -7.14
N LEU A 70 -23.83 1.91 -7.92
CA LEU A 70 -24.74 2.94 -7.37
C LEU A 70 -26.20 2.47 -7.31
N THR A 71 -26.54 1.43 -8.07
CA THR A 71 -27.91 0.91 -8.21
C THR A 71 -27.92 -0.61 -8.13
N SER A 72 -29.03 -1.18 -7.67
CA SER A 72 -29.23 -2.63 -7.65
C SER A 72 -29.39 -3.20 -9.07
N PRO A 73 -28.97 -4.45 -9.34
CA PRO A 73 -28.34 -5.39 -8.41
C PRO A 73 -26.82 -5.17 -8.22
N GLY A 74 -26.19 -4.33 -9.04
CA GLY A 74 -24.72 -4.16 -9.03
C GLY A 74 -24.17 -3.60 -7.72
N LYS A 75 -24.95 -2.79 -7.00
CA LYS A 75 -24.60 -2.30 -5.66
C LYS A 75 -24.42 -3.45 -4.66
N GLU A 76 -25.35 -4.39 -4.64
CA GLU A 76 -25.31 -5.53 -3.71
C GLU A 76 -24.17 -6.49 -4.07
N GLU A 77 -23.97 -6.77 -5.35
CA GLU A 77 -22.88 -7.64 -5.83
C GLU A 77 -21.50 -7.09 -5.46
N THR A 78 -21.26 -5.81 -5.72
CA THR A 78 -19.98 -5.15 -5.40
C THR A 78 -19.77 -4.94 -3.90
N ALA A 79 -20.84 -4.78 -3.12
CA ALA A 79 -20.76 -4.69 -1.66
C ALA A 79 -20.24 -5.98 -1.01
N GLU A 80 -20.55 -7.16 -1.55
CA GLU A 80 -20.01 -8.43 -1.03
C GLU A 80 -18.48 -8.52 -1.22
N ILE A 81 -17.92 -7.87 -2.24
CA ILE A 81 -16.46 -7.78 -2.44
C ILE A 81 -15.81 -7.01 -1.28
N LEU A 82 -16.37 -5.86 -0.88
CA LEU A 82 -15.89 -5.12 0.30
C LEU A 82 -16.00 -5.96 1.58
N LYS A 83 -17.14 -6.62 1.75
CA LYS A 83 -17.40 -7.43 2.94
C LYS A 83 -16.43 -8.59 3.09
N SER A 84 -16.03 -9.23 1.99
CA SER A 84 -15.03 -10.30 1.98
C SER A 84 -13.68 -9.89 2.58
N GLN A 85 -13.37 -8.58 2.56
CA GLN A 85 -12.10 -8.03 3.03
C GLN A 85 -12.08 -7.80 4.54
N PHE A 86 -13.14 -7.22 5.12
CA PHE A 86 -13.11 -6.80 6.52
C PHE A 86 -13.78 -7.78 7.51
N GLU A 87 -14.74 -8.61 7.06
CA GLU A 87 -15.61 -9.33 8.00
C GLU A 87 -14.83 -10.29 8.92
N GLY A 88 -13.81 -10.97 8.39
CA GLY A 88 -12.93 -11.85 9.18
C GLY A 88 -12.14 -11.10 10.25
N PHE A 89 -11.54 -9.97 9.90
CA PHE A 89 -10.80 -9.12 10.84
C PHE A 89 -11.72 -8.55 11.92
N ARG A 90 -12.90 -8.07 11.54
CA ARG A 90 -13.87 -7.50 12.49
C ARG A 90 -14.40 -8.54 13.48
N LYS A 91 -14.62 -9.80 13.06
CA LYS A 91 -14.96 -10.92 13.97
C LYS A 91 -13.89 -11.18 15.03
N LEU A 92 -12.63 -10.82 14.74
CA LEU A 92 -11.50 -10.91 15.67
C LEU A 92 -11.24 -9.59 16.42
N ASN A 93 -12.15 -8.62 16.33
CA ASN A 93 -12.03 -7.26 16.87
C ASN A 93 -10.83 -6.46 16.34
N VAL A 94 -10.22 -6.86 15.22
CA VAL A 94 -9.13 -6.12 14.57
C VAL A 94 -9.71 -4.89 13.87
N PRO A 95 -9.32 -3.65 14.21
CA PRO A 95 -9.75 -2.47 13.48
C PRO A 95 -9.34 -2.53 12.01
N VAL A 96 -10.23 -2.13 11.11
CA VAL A 96 -10.04 -2.15 9.65
C VAL A 96 -10.23 -0.74 9.10
N TYR A 97 -9.27 -0.29 8.30
CA TYR A 97 -9.26 1.02 7.66
C TYR A 97 -9.23 0.85 6.14
N PHE A 98 -10.11 1.53 5.43
CA PHE A 98 -10.17 1.56 3.97
C PHE A 98 -9.71 2.93 3.45
N LEU A 99 -8.94 2.94 2.37
CA LEU A 99 -8.69 4.11 1.53
C LEU A 99 -9.16 3.78 0.11
N ALA A 100 -9.53 4.78 -0.69
CA ALA A 100 -9.89 4.55 -2.08
C ALA A 100 -8.67 4.55 -3.02
N GLY A 101 -8.77 3.74 -4.08
CA GLY A 101 -7.90 3.80 -5.25
C GLY A 101 -8.63 4.28 -6.50
N ASN A 102 -7.94 4.34 -7.63
CA ASN A 102 -8.51 4.87 -8.87
C ASN A 102 -9.69 4.03 -9.36
N HIS A 103 -9.71 2.72 -9.11
CA HIS A 103 -10.85 1.87 -9.46
C HIS A 103 -12.08 2.17 -8.60
N ASP A 104 -11.91 2.46 -7.31
CA ASP A 104 -12.99 2.89 -6.42
C ASP A 104 -13.61 4.22 -6.88
N TRP A 105 -12.79 5.08 -7.50
CA TRP A 105 -13.16 6.33 -8.17
C TRP A 105 -13.64 6.13 -9.62
N ASP A 106 -14.37 5.06 -9.94
CA ASP A 106 -14.93 4.82 -11.28
C ASP A 106 -13.85 4.70 -12.38
N LYS A 107 -12.66 4.19 -12.04
CA LYS A 107 -11.45 4.27 -12.89
C LYS A 107 -11.16 5.71 -13.32
N SER A 108 -11.14 6.60 -12.33
CA SER A 108 -11.03 8.04 -12.51
C SER A 108 -12.14 8.63 -13.40
N GLY A 109 -13.32 8.00 -13.40
CA GLY A 109 -14.46 8.30 -14.26
C GLY A 109 -15.41 9.37 -13.68
N LYS A 110 -16.37 9.85 -14.48
CA LYS A 110 -17.27 10.95 -14.07
C LYS A 110 -18.11 10.64 -12.84
N LYS A 111 -18.33 9.36 -12.51
CA LYS A 111 -19.09 8.94 -11.32
C LYS A 111 -18.19 8.69 -10.11
N GLY A 112 -16.87 8.93 -10.22
CA GLY A 112 -15.89 8.60 -9.18
C GLY A 112 -16.25 9.16 -7.81
N LEU A 113 -16.58 10.46 -7.74
CA LEU A 113 -17.01 11.09 -6.48
C LEU A 113 -18.24 10.40 -5.87
N ALA A 114 -19.26 10.13 -6.68
CA ALA A 114 -20.47 9.46 -6.21
C ALA A 114 -20.21 8.03 -5.73
N LYS A 115 -19.29 7.31 -6.39
CA LYS A 115 -18.94 5.92 -6.03
C LYS A 115 -18.11 5.86 -4.74
N VAL A 116 -17.11 6.73 -4.59
CA VAL A 116 -16.31 6.78 -3.35
C VAL A 116 -17.17 7.22 -2.14
N GLU A 117 -18.07 8.18 -2.33
CA GLU A 117 -19.04 8.57 -1.30
C GLU A 117 -19.98 7.41 -0.95
N ALA A 118 -20.47 6.67 -1.94
CA ALA A 118 -21.33 5.51 -1.71
C ALA A 118 -20.60 4.38 -0.97
N GLN A 119 -19.33 4.13 -1.29
CA GLN A 119 -18.48 3.16 -0.59
C GLN A 119 -18.25 3.56 0.87
N ALA A 120 -17.88 4.81 1.14
CA ALA A 120 -17.69 5.30 2.49
C ALA A 120 -19.00 5.23 3.30
N ASN A 121 -20.13 5.62 2.70
CA ASN A 121 -21.44 5.51 3.32
C ASN A 121 -21.82 4.06 3.62
N TYR A 122 -21.53 3.13 2.72
CA TYR A 122 -21.77 1.70 2.94
C TYR A 122 -21.02 1.20 4.19
N LEU A 123 -19.73 1.52 4.32
CA LEU A 123 -18.93 1.12 5.47
C LEU A 123 -19.41 1.81 6.77
N ASN A 124 -19.71 3.11 6.71
CA ASN A 124 -20.18 3.88 7.86
C ASN A 124 -21.55 3.41 8.38
N ASN A 125 -22.42 2.87 7.51
CA ASN A 125 -23.74 2.36 7.89
C ASN A 125 -23.69 1.13 8.81
N TYR A 126 -22.54 0.47 8.96
CA TYR A 126 -22.36 -0.56 9.98
C TYR A 126 -22.37 0.00 11.41
N GLY A 127 -22.12 1.31 11.60
CA GLY A 127 -22.05 1.93 12.91
C GLY A 127 -20.91 1.39 13.79
N ASP A 128 -19.92 0.73 13.20
CA ASP A 128 -18.79 0.10 13.89
C ASP A 128 -17.58 1.03 13.89
N SER A 129 -17.19 1.54 15.06
CA SER A 129 -16.02 2.41 15.21
C SER A 129 -14.68 1.77 14.80
N GLY A 130 -14.61 0.44 14.75
CA GLY A 130 -13.45 -0.30 14.26
C GLY A 130 -13.47 -0.59 12.76
N LEU A 131 -14.46 -0.09 12.01
CA LEU A 131 -14.54 -0.16 10.56
C LEU A 131 -14.64 1.26 10.00
N GLN A 132 -13.57 1.76 9.39
CA GLN A 132 -13.51 3.17 8.97
C GLN A 132 -13.07 3.30 7.51
N PHE A 133 -13.73 4.19 6.78
CA PHE A 133 -13.23 4.72 5.52
C PHE A 133 -12.44 6.01 5.80
N LEU A 134 -11.23 6.12 5.26
CA LEU A 134 -10.31 7.22 5.45
C LEU A 134 -9.86 7.83 4.10
N PRO A 135 -9.74 9.17 4.00
CA PRO A 135 -10.13 10.16 5.01
C PRO A 135 -11.64 10.11 5.35
N LYS A 136 -12.02 10.46 6.58
CA LYS A 136 -13.40 10.28 7.08
C LYS A 136 -14.46 10.95 6.20
N LYS A 137 -14.10 12.07 5.59
CA LYS A 137 -14.89 12.70 4.55
C LYS A 137 -14.40 12.19 3.19
N ALA A 138 -15.15 11.24 2.62
CA ALA A 138 -14.92 10.78 1.25
C ALA A 138 -14.96 11.93 0.24
N GLY A 139 -14.27 11.77 -0.88
CA GLY A 139 -14.17 12.82 -1.89
C GLY A 139 -13.31 14.00 -1.47
N THR A 140 -12.40 13.81 -0.50
CA THR A 140 -11.42 14.83 -0.09
C THR A 140 -10.02 14.25 -0.02
N LEU A 141 -9.02 15.09 -0.24
CA LEU A 141 -7.61 14.68 -0.23
C LEU A 141 -7.14 14.22 1.17
N GLY A 142 -7.70 14.75 2.26
CA GLY A 142 -7.16 14.56 3.62
C GLY A 142 -6.28 15.74 4.04
N PRO A 143 -5.23 15.56 4.87
CA PRO A 143 -4.80 14.32 5.52
C PRO A 143 -5.63 13.98 6.77
N GLU A 144 -5.76 12.68 7.07
CA GLU A 144 -6.21 12.14 8.36
C GLU A 144 -4.99 11.57 9.13
N VAL A 145 -4.85 11.92 10.41
CA VAL A 145 -3.78 11.39 11.28
C VAL A 145 -4.33 10.28 12.15
N LEU A 146 -3.66 9.12 12.12
CA LEU A 146 -3.93 7.99 12.99
C LEU A 146 -2.72 7.73 13.88
N THR A 147 -2.86 7.96 15.20
CA THR A 147 -1.83 7.58 16.17
C THR A 147 -1.76 6.06 16.27
N LEU A 148 -0.58 5.50 15.97
CA LEU A 148 -0.34 4.06 16.07
C LEU A 148 0.15 3.71 17.48
N ASN A 149 1.15 4.45 17.96
CA ASN A 149 1.62 4.45 19.34
C ASN A 149 2.23 5.82 19.69
N ASP A 150 2.90 5.94 20.83
CA ASP A 150 3.49 7.20 21.28
C ASP A 150 4.59 7.74 20.34
N GLN A 151 5.27 6.86 19.61
CA GLN A 151 6.44 7.15 18.78
C GLN A 151 6.20 7.01 17.28
N THR A 152 4.98 6.65 16.86
CA THR A 152 4.64 6.40 15.45
C THR A 152 3.24 6.90 15.12
N VAL A 153 3.14 7.69 14.06
CA VAL A 153 1.87 8.16 13.51
C VAL A 153 1.74 7.74 12.05
N ALA A 154 0.52 7.43 11.62
CA ALA A 154 0.20 7.28 10.21
C ALA A 154 -0.55 8.53 9.72
N ILE A 155 -0.19 9.00 8.54
CA ILE A 155 -0.86 10.07 7.81
C ILE A 155 -1.48 9.45 6.57
N LEU A 156 -2.81 9.40 6.54
CA LEU A 156 -3.58 8.76 5.49
C LEU A 156 -4.24 9.81 4.60
N TYR A 157 -4.17 9.62 3.29
CA TYR A 157 -4.71 10.58 2.32
C TYR A 157 -5.18 9.88 1.03
N ASP A 158 -6.17 10.48 0.39
CA ASP A 158 -6.73 9.97 -0.86
C ASP A 158 -5.92 10.52 -2.04
N SER A 159 -4.93 9.75 -2.49
CA SER A 159 -4.08 10.16 -3.62
C SER A 159 -4.84 10.24 -4.94
N GLU A 160 -5.96 9.53 -5.11
CA GLU A 160 -6.75 9.61 -6.33
C GLU A 160 -7.47 10.96 -6.43
N PHE A 161 -7.86 11.58 -5.32
CA PHE A 161 -8.35 12.96 -5.35
C PHE A 161 -7.38 13.90 -6.09
N TRP A 162 -6.06 13.70 -5.96
CA TRP A 162 -5.08 14.55 -6.65
C TRP A 162 -5.07 14.34 -8.18
N LEU A 163 -5.27 13.11 -8.63
CA LEU A 163 -5.19 12.68 -10.02
C LEU A 163 -6.54 12.82 -10.75
N PHE A 164 -7.63 12.80 -10.00
CA PHE A 164 -8.99 12.77 -10.51
C PHE A 164 -9.34 14.00 -11.38
N PRO A 165 -9.76 13.82 -12.64
CA PRO A 165 -9.94 14.93 -13.57
C PRO A 165 -11.32 15.62 -13.49
N TYR A 166 -12.29 15.05 -12.76
CA TYR A 166 -13.69 15.50 -12.80
C TYR A 166 -14.17 16.24 -11.53
N HIS A 167 -13.31 17.06 -10.93
CA HIS A 167 -13.67 17.87 -9.74
C HIS A 167 -14.71 18.98 -9.99
N ASN A 168 -14.93 19.37 -11.25
CA ASN A 168 -15.83 20.48 -11.66
C ASN A 168 -15.49 21.84 -11.01
N ARG A 169 -14.29 22.01 -10.47
CA ARG A 169 -13.77 23.23 -9.82
C ARG A 169 -12.25 23.19 -9.77
N ASP A 170 -11.64 24.33 -9.48
CA ASP A 170 -10.21 24.38 -9.13
C ASP A 170 -9.99 23.72 -7.76
N VAL A 171 -8.98 22.86 -7.69
CA VAL A 171 -8.58 22.11 -6.49
C VAL A 171 -7.16 22.44 -6.03
N GLU A 172 -6.46 23.36 -6.71
CA GLU A 172 -5.12 23.77 -6.32
C GLU A 172 -5.06 24.35 -4.90
N PRO A 173 -6.04 25.16 -4.43
CA PRO A 173 -6.05 25.63 -3.04
C PRO A 173 -6.10 24.48 -2.02
N GLU A 174 -6.78 23.38 -2.32
CA GLU A 174 -6.81 22.21 -1.42
C GLU A 174 -5.54 21.39 -1.46
N LYS A 175 -4.86 21.34 -2.59
CA LYS A 175 -3.52 20.74 -2.68
C LYS A 175 -2.50 21.54 -1.86
N GLU A 176 -2.53 22.87 -1.96
CA GLU A 176 -1.67 23.74 -1.13
C GLU A 176 -1.99 23.62 0.37
N ALA A 177 -3.28 23.65 0.73
CA ALA A 177 -3.70 23.46 2.12
C ALA A 177 -3.30 22.07 2.65
N PHE A 178 -3.38 21.04 1.81
CA PHE A 178 -2.92 19.70 2.14
C PHE A 178 -1.41 19.67 2.45
N ILE A 179 -0.57 20.23 1.56
CA ILE A 179 0.88 20.27 1.76
C ILE A 179 1.24 21.07 3.02
N GLN A 180 0.61 22.21 3.24
CA GLN A 180 0.80 23.00 4.45
C GLN A 180 0.43 22.21 5.71
N LYS A 181 -0.69 21.49 5.69
CA LYS A 181 -1.12 20.66 6.82
C LYS A 181 -0.21 19.46 7.06
N ILE A 182 0.31 18.83 6.01
CA ILE A 182 1.35 17.79 6.15
C ILE A 182 2.56 18.37 6.87
N LYS A 183 3.06 19.54 6.44
CA LYS A 183 4.20 20.22 7.08
C LYS A 183 3.97 20.42 8.58
N GLU A 184 2.81 20.96 8.97
CA GLU A 184 2.45 21.17 10.38
C GLU A 184 2.41 19.85 11.17
N ILE A 185 1.88 18.77 10.58
CA ILE A 185 1.85 17.45 11.21
C ILE A 185 3.26 16.91 11.39
N LEU A 186 4.14 17.03 10.38
CA LEU A 186 5.53 16.59 10.46
C LEU A 186 6.30 17.39 11.52
N GLU A 187 6.12 18.71 11.59
CA GLU A 187 6.74 19.56 12.62
C GLU A 187 6.29 19.16 14.04
N ALA A 188 5.00 18.87 14.22
CA ALA A 188 4.44 18.41 15.50
C ALA A 188 4.91 16.99 15.88
N ASN A 189 5.41 16.20 14.92
CA ASN A 189 5.84 14.81 15.12
C ASN A 189 7.31 14.57 14.76
N LYS A 190 8.15 15.62 14.78
CA LYS A 190 9.56 15.60 14.31
C LYS A 190 10.44 14.46 14.86
N ASP A 191 10.16 13.99 16.07
CA ASP A 191 10.92 12.94 16.75
C ASP A 191 10.35 11.52 16.53
N LYS A 192 9.13 11.43 15.97
CA LYS A 192 8.38 10.19 15.74
C LYS A 192 8.68 9.60 14.37
N THR A 193 8.29 8.35 14.18
CA THR A 193 8.21 7.72 12.87
C THR A 193 6.88 8.08 12.21
N VAL A 194 6.91 8.43 10.93
CA VAL A 194 5.73 8.82 10.15
C VAL A 194 5.50 7.84 9.01
N LEU A 195 4.33 7.22 8.98
CA LEU A 195 3.89 6.37 7.87
C LEU A 195 2.94 7.15 6.97
N MET A 196 3.38 7.49 5.76
CA MET A 196 2.54 8.12 4.73
C MET A 196 1.81 7.01 3.98
N ILE A 197 0.48 6.91 4.13
CA ILE A 197 -0.33 5.83 3.56
C ILE A 197 -1.32 6.40 2.53
N SER A 198 -1.21 5.94 1.28
CA SER A 198 -2.08 6.34 0.17
C SER A 198 -2.17 5.22 -0.86
N HIS A 199 -3.02 5.34 -1.88
CA HIS A 199 -3.11 4.31 -2.91
C HIS A 199 -1.91 4.35 -3.87
N HIS A 200 -1.49 5.53 -4.31
CA HIS A 200 -0.48 5.74 -5.34
C HIS A 200 0.97 5.76 -4.79
N PRO A 201 1.92 4.95 -5.33
CA PRO A 201 3.33 4.96 -4.92
C PRO A 201 4.10 6.22 -5.33
N MET A 202 5.06 6.65 -4.49
CA MET A 202 6.00 7.72 -4.85
C MET A 202 7.11 7.22 -5.79
N VAL A 203 7.44 5.93 -5.68
CA VAL A 203 8.42 5.24 -6.53
C VAL A 203 7.93 3.82 -6.76
N SER A 204 8.01 3.31 -7.98
CA SER A 204 7.67 1.91 -8.28
C SER A 204 8.48 1.34 -9.44
N TYR A 205 8.58 0.01 -9.49
CA TYR A 205 9.15 -0.79 -10.57
C TYR A 205 8.13 -1.74 -11.20
N GLY A 206 6.83 -1.59 -10.89
CA GLY A 206 5.75 -2.32 -11.56
C GLY A 206 5.33 -1.67 -12.88
N ASP A 207 4.31 -2.19 -13.54
CA ASP A 207 3.91 -1.80 -14.89
C ASP A 207 3.57 -0.29 -15.03
N HIS A 208 3.03 0.34 -13.98
CA HIS A 208 2.69 1.78 -13.97
C HIS A 208 3.91 2.71 -13.89
N SER A 209 5.10 2.17 -13.65
CA SER A 209 6.36 2.89 -13.73
C SER A 209 6.81 3.23 -15.15
N LEU A 210 6.19 2.61 -16.16
CA LEU A 210 6.57 2.72 -17.58
C LEU A 210 8.07 2.43 -17.80
N ILE A 211 8.62 1.53 -17.00
CA ILE A 211 9.96 0.96 -17.14
C ILE A 211 9.81 -0.24 -18.08
N TYR A 212 10.61 -0.32 -19.14
CA TYR A 212 10.55 -1.43 -20.08
C TYR A 212 11.90 -2.14 -20.14
N GLY A 213 11.87 -3.47 -20.15
CA GLY A 213 13.01 -4.34 -20.37
C GLY A 213 13.15 -4.76 -21.83
N TRP A 214 14.27 -5.42 -22.18
CA TRP A 214 14.54 -5.90 -23.53
C TRP A 214 13.44 -6.83 -24.08
N LYS A 215 12.79 -7.59 -23.18
CA LYS A 215 11.69 -8.48 -23.52
C LYS A 215 10.50 -7.70 -24.04
N ASP A 216 10.17 -6.55 -23.47
CA ASP A 216 8.99 -5.76 -23.84
C ASP A 216 9.20 -5.10 -25.21
N HIS A 217 10.45 -4.74 -25.54
CA HIS A 217 10.84 -4.23 -26.85
C HIS A 217 10.77 -5.28 -27.96
N ILE A 218 10.98 -6.55 -27.62
CA ILE A 218 11.03 -7.66 -28.58
C ILE A 218 9.70 -8.40 -28.63
N PHE A 219 8.98 -8.54 -27.53
CA PHE A 219 7.74 -9.32 -27.39
C PHE A 219 6.63 -8.49 -26.71
N PRO A 220 6.24 -7.33 -27.26
CA PRO A 220 5.32 -6.38 -26.60
C PRO A 220 3.92 -6.97 -26.33
N LEU A 221 3.54 -8.04 -27.03
CA LEU A 221 2.23 -8.66 -26.89
C LEU A 221 2.13 -9.57 -25.66
N THR A 222 3.25 -9.86 -24.98
CA THR A 222 3.22 -10.62 -23.73
C THR A 222 2.51 -9.87 -22.60
N ASP A 223 2.50 -8.53 -22.65
CA ASP A 223 1.84 -7.66 -21.67
C ASP A 223 0.31 -7.72 -21.80
N ILE A 224 -0.19 -7.99 -23.01
CA ILE A 224 -1.62 -8.17 -23.30
C ILE A 224 -2.05 -9.59 -22.96
N LYS A 225 -1.21 -10.58 -23.30
CA LYS A 225 -1.45 -11.98 -23.00
C LYS A 225 -0.12 -12.71 -22.86
N SER A 226 0.14 -13.25 -21.68
CA SER A 226 1.42 -13.91 -21.34
C SER A 226 1.82 -15.07 -22.26
N SER A 227 0.89 -15.65 -23.03
CA SER A 227 1.17 -16.70 -24.02
C SER A 227 1.67 -16.17 -25.37
N LEU A 228 1.64 -14.85 -25.63
CA LEU A 228 1.87 -14.28 -26.95
C LEU A 228 3.34 -13.85 -27.16
N TYR A 229 4.24 -14.84 -27.19
CA TYR A 229 5.67 -14.65 -27.49
C TYR A 229 5.93 -14.46 -28.99
N ILE A 230 5.40 -13.39 -29.56
CA ILE A 230 5.61 -13.04 -30.97
C ILE A 230 6.68 -11.94 -31.03
N PRO A 231 7.87 -12.21 -31.61
CA PRO A 231 8.92 -11.22 -31.70
C PRO A 231 8.52 -10.14 -32.71
N LEU A 232 8.40 -8.90 -32.25
CA LEU A 232 8.09 -7.71 -33.04
C LEU A 232 9.17 -6.63 -32.83
N PRO A 233 10.43 -6.85 -33.23
CA PRO A 233 11.45 -5.81 -33.12
C PRO A 233 11.06 -4.56 -33.94
N GLY A 234 11.34 -3.37 -33.40
CA GLY A 234 10.90 -2.09 -33.98
C GLY A 234 9.47 -1.69 -33.58
N ILE A 235 8.46 -2.47 -33.97
CA ILE A 235 7.04 -2.23 -33.60
C ILE A 235 6.82 -2.40 -32.09
N GLY A 236 7.50 -3.36 -31.48
CA GLY A 236 7.49 -3.58 -30.04
C GLY A 236 8.26 -2.53 -29.26
N SER A 237 9.08 -1.71 -29.91
CA SER A 237 9.61 -0.48 -29.28
C SER A 237 8.66 0.70 -29.45
N LEU A 238 7.80 0.68 -30.48
CA LEU A 238 6.77 1.71 -30.71
C LEU A 238 5.68 1.66 -29.63
N TYR A 239 5.26 0.49 -29.13
CA TYR A 239 4.25 0.41 -28.05
C TYR A 239 4.72 1.02 -26.71
N PRO A 240 5.90 0.65 -26.16
CA PRO A 240 6.54 1.37 -25.05
C PRO A 240 6.72 2.86 -25.30
N LEU A 241 7.16 3.27 -26.51
CA LEU A 241 7.29 4.68 -26.89
C LEU A 241 5.93 5.40 -26.88
N LEU A 242 4.89 4.81 -27.48
CA LEU A 242 3.53 5.37 -27.53
C LEU A 242 2.91 5.45 -26.13
N ARG A 243 3.02 4.41 -25.30
CA ARG A 243 2.50 4.45 -23.93
C ARG A 243 3.28 5.42 -23.04
N SER A 244 4.60 5.56 -23.23
CA SER A 244 5.40 6.50 -22.44
C SER A 244 5.36 7.95 -22.92
N HIS A 245 5.02 8.22 -24.19
CA HIS A 245 5.07 9.57 -24.77
C HIS A 245 3.74 10.10 -25.32
N VAL A 246 2.81 9.22 -25.73
CA VAL A 246 1.57 9.57 -26.46
C VAL A 246 0.29 9.26 -25.68
N ILE A 247 0.19 8.10 -25.01
CA ILE A 247 -0.96 7.73 -24.16
C ILE A 247 -0.61 8.06 -22.71
N LYS A 248 -1.10 9.20 -22.20
CA LYS A 248 -0.82 9.67 -20.84
C LYS A 248 -2.01 9.36 -19.94
N PHE A 249 -1.98 8.25 -19.20
CA PHE A 249 -2.93 8.03 -18.11
C PHE A 249 -2.46 8.79 -16.87
N ALA A 250 -3.38 9.44 -16.14
CA ALA A 250 -3.04 10.15 -14.91
C ALA A 250 -2.41 9.22 -13.87
N GLU A 251 -2.78 7.94 -13.93
CA GLU A 251 -2.33 6.83 -13.10
C GLU A 251 -0.89 6.36 -13.38
N ASP A 252 -0.31 6.71 -14.53
CA ASP A 252 1.07 6.31 -14.83
C ASP A 252 2.06 7.28 -14.17
N LEU A 253 3.13 6.75 -13.55
CA LEU A 253 4.08 7.54 -12.77
C LEU A 253 4.65 8.74 -13.52
N LYS A 254 4.80 8.68 -14.86
CA LYS A 254 5.37 9.77 -15.66
C LYS A 254 4.36 10.90 -15.99
N HIS A 255 3.10 10.77 -15.56
CA HIS A 255 2.09 11.79 -15.83
C HIS A 255 2.41 13.09 -15.07
N PRO A 256 2.25 14.29 -15.69
CA PRO A 256 2.58 15.55 -15.02
C PRO A 256 1.85 15.79 -13.70
N ILE A 257 0.57 15.42 -13.61
CA ILE A 257 -0.24 15.58 -12.39
C ILE A 257 0.25 14.64 -11.27
N TYR A 258 0.65 13.42 -11.62
CA TYR A 258 1.19 12.46 -10.65
C TYR A 258 2.61 12.88 -10.23
N GLN A 259 3.46 13.30 -11.16
CA GLN A 259 4.77 13.86 -10.85
C GLN A 259 4.68 15.10 -9.95
N ASP A 260 3.67 15.94 -10.12
CA ASP A 260 3.39 17.06 -9.21
C ASP A 260 3.08 16.59 -7.79
N MET A 261 2.18 15.59 -7.64
CA MET A 261 1.89 14.97 -6.34
C MET A 261 3.15 14.40 -5.70
N ILE A 262 3.88 13.55 -6.43
CA ILE A 262 5.13 12.92 -5.96
C ILE A 262 6.08 14.00 -5.48
N LYS A 263 6.37 14.99 -6.33
CA LYS A 263 7.30 16.05 -6.01
C LYS A 263 6.89 16.80 -4.74
N ARG A 264 5.64 17.25 -4.65
CA ARG A 264 5.19 18.09 -3.52
C ARG A 264 5.13 17.30 -2.22
N VAL A 265 4.65 16.06 -2.27
CA VAL A 265 4.57 15.16 -1.11
C VAL A 265 5.96 14.72 -0.65
N THR A 266 6.87 14.35 -1.55
CA THR A 266 8.23 13.96 -1.14
C THR A 266 9.00 15.18 -0.63
N THR A 267 8.88 16.34 -1.27
CA THR A 267 9.57 17.58 -0.86
C THR A 267 9.17 17.99 0.56
N VAL A 268 7.88 17.99 0.90
CA VAL A 268 7.45 18.38 2.26
C VAL A 268 7.92 17.39 3.33
N CYS A 269 8.22 16.15 2.95
CA CYS A 269 8.72 15.10 3.82
C CYS A 269 10.27 15.03 3.91
N GLU A 270 11.02 15.72 3.05
CA GLU A 270 12.48 15.56 2.90
C GLU A 270 13.25 15.80 4.20
N ASP A 271 12.83 16.78 4.99
CA ASP A 271 13.50 17.17 6.25
C ASP A 271 13.14 16.25 7.42
N HIS A 272 12.12 15.38 7.29
CA HIS A 272 11.72 14.48 8.36
C HIS A 272 12.54 13.18 8.29
N PRO A 273 13.33 12.83 9.34
CA PRO A 273 14.29 11.73 9.27
C PRO A 273 13.69 10.32 9.18
N LYS A 274 12.39 10.13 9.47
CA LYS A 274 11.78 8.81 9.67
C LYS A 274 10.44 8.67 8.95
N VAL A 275 10.45 8.86 7.64
CA VAL A 275 9.27 8.71 6.78
C VAL A 275 9.32 7.40 6.00
N VAL A 276 8.20 6.67 6.00
CA VAL A 276 7.97 5.52 5.12
C VAL A 276 6.71 5.77 4.32
N PHE A 277 6.79 5.60 3.00
CA PHE A 277 5.64 5.63 2.10
C PHE A 277 5.09 4.22 1.92
N ILE A 278 3.78 4.07 2.02
CA ILE A 278 3.08 2.79 1.92
C ILE A 278 1.93 2.95 0.93
N SER A 279 1.91 2.11 -0.09
CA SER A 279 0.93 2.23 -1.19
C SER A 279 0.54 0.90 -1.83
N GLY A 280 -0.51 0.91 -2.65
CA GLY A 280 -0.97 -0.20 -3.50
C GLY A 280 -0.69 0.10 -4.97
N HIS A 281 -1.74 -0.01 -5.80
CA HIS A 281 -1.84 0.40 -7.21
C HIS A 281 -1.01 -0.42 -8.20
N ASP A 282 0.29 -0.52 -7.95
CA ASP A 282 1.13 -1.43 -8.70
C ASP A 282 0.84 -2.84 -8.24
N HIS A 283 0.39 -3.70 -9.17
CA HIS A 283 -0.11 -5.04 -8.86
C HIS A 283 1.01 -6.02 -8.45
N GLY A 284 1.70 -5.74 -7.35
CA GLY A 284 2.90 -6.44 -6.90
C GLY A 284 3.34 -6.02 -5.51
N LEU A 285 4.28 -6.77 -4.93
CA LEU A 285 4.89 -6.46 -3.64
C LEU A 285 6.30 -5.90 -3.86
N GLN A 286 6.59 -4.74 -3.29
CA GLN A 286 7.88 -4.09 -3.46
C GLN A 286 8.38 -3.44 -2.17
N TYR A 287 9.68 -3.52 -1.94
CA TYR A 287 10.40 -2.65 -1.02
C TYR A 287 11.51 -1.92 -1.76
N ILE A 288 11.49 -0.60 -1.70
CA ILE A 288 12.36 0.28 -2.48
C ILE A 288 13.00 1.28 -1.53
N GLU A 289 14.32 1.44 -1.66
CA GLU A 289 15.10 2.44 -0.92
C GLU A 289 15.84 3.32 -1.91
N LYS A 290 15.25 4.47 -2.25
CA LYS A 290 15.82 5.40 -3.23
C LYS A 290 16.06 6.75 -2.58
N ASP A 291 17.32 7.14 -2.47
CA ASP A 291 17.74 8.37 -1.82
C ASP A 291 17.17 8.44 -0.38
N ASN A 292 16.33 9.43 -0.07
CA ASN A 292 15.65 9.53 1.21
C ASN A 292 14.30 8.78 1.27
N ILE A 293 13.82 8.24 0.15
CA ILE A 293 12.51 7.60 0.04
C ILE A 293 12.61 6.11 0.41
N ARG A 294 11.88 5.72 1.46
CA ARG A 294 11.58 4.32 1.78
C ARG A 294 10.15 4.04 1.36
N GLN A 295 9.97 3.20 0.35
CA GLN A 295 8.66 2.90 -0.22
C GLN A 295 8.34 1.41 -0.07
N VAL A 296 7.17 1.13 0.49
CA VAL A 296 6.53 -0.18 0.55
C VAL A 296 5.35 -0.17 -0.42
N VAL A 297 5.32 -1.11 -1.35
CA VAL A 297 4.17 -1.34 -2.23
C VAL A 297 3.56 -2.70 -1.88
N SER A 298 2.26 -2.71 -1.61
CA SER A 298 1.49 -3.87 -1.18
C SER A 298 0.25 -4.08 -2.05
N GLY A 299 0.35 -3.85 -3.37
CA GLY A 299 -0.77 -3.79 -4.30
C GLY A 299 -1.19 -5.12 -4.93
N SER A 300 -0.93 -6.27 -4.30
CA SER A 300 -1.24 -7.59 -4.89
C SER A 300 -2.25 -8.41 -4.10
N GLY A 301 -3.27 -7.77 -3.51
CA GLY A 301 -4.32 -8.46 -2.76
C GLY A 301 -5.16 -9.40 -3.62
N SER A 302 -5.41 -9.04 -4.89
CA SER A 302 -6.15 -9.87 -5.85
C SER A 302 -5.61 -9.80 -7.28
N LYS A 303 -4.70 -8.87 -7.58
CA LYS A 303 -4.07 -8.65 -8.90
C LYS A 303 -2.60 -9.06 -8.95
N GLN A 304 -2.07 -9.15 -10.17
CA GLN A 304 -0.66 -9.37 -10.44
C GLN A 304 -0.24 -8.64 -11.73
N SER A 305 0.94 -8.03 -11.71
CA SER A 305 1.60 -7.29 -12.80
C SER A 305 3.09 -7.62 -12.76
N ASP A 306 3.82 -7.37 -13.85
CA ASP A 306 5.25 -7.61 -13.85
C ASP A 306 5.99 -6.58 -12.97
N ILE A 307 7.16 -6.98 -12.46
CA ILE A 307 8.04 -6.12 -11.67
C ILE A 307 9.43 -6.20 -12.26
N HIS A 308 9.95 -5.04 -12.67
CA HIS A 308 11.28 -4.92 -13.27
C HIS A 308 12.34 -4.92 -12.17
N LYS A 309 12.97 -6.08 -11.96
CA LYS A 309 14.03 -6.26 -10.95
C LYS A 309 15.29 -5.47 -11.31
N ARG A 310 15.48 -4.31 -10.69
CA ARG A 310 16.68 -3.47 -10.80
C ARG A 310 16.86 -2.61 -9.54
N GLU A 311 18.10 -2.29 -9.18
CA GLU A 311 18.36 -1.33 -8.10
C GLU A 311 17.67 0.02 -8.40
N PRO A 312 17.24 0.77 -7.37
CA PRO A 312 17.23 0.49 -5.92
C PRO A 312 16.17 -0.48 -5.35
N LEU A 313 15.51 -1.34 -6.14
CA LEU A 313 14.54 -2.32 -5.62
C LEU A 313 15.21 -3.35 -4.68
N LYS A 314 14.86 -3.37 -3.40
CA LYS A 314 15.38 -4.30 -2.38
C LYS A 314 14.61 -5.61 -2.33
N TYR A 315 13.31 -5.55 -2.59
CA TYR A 315 12.45 -6.73 -2.74
C TYR A 315 11.39 -6.49 -3.81
N GLY A 316 11.08 -7.51 -4.60
CA GLY A 316 10.07 -7.45 -5.65
C GLY A 316 9.44 -8.82 -5.91
N TYR A 317 8.12 -8.91 -5.80
CA TYR A 317 7.34 -10.12 -6.08
C TYR A 317 6.05 -9.80 -6.86
N ASN A 318 5.93 -10.41 -8.04
CA ASN A 318 4.95 -10.07 -9.07
C ASN A 318 3.67 -10.94 -9.02
N LYS A 319 3.31 -11.48 -7.85
CA LYS A 319 2.08 -12.26 -7.65
C LYS A 319 1.39 -11.84 -6.36
N GLN A 320 0.22 -12.44 -6.12
CA GLN A 320 -0.60 -12.11 -4.97
C GLN A 320 0.06 -12.37 -3.62
N GLY A 321 -0.16 -11.45 -2.70
CA GLY A 321 0.33 -11.46 -1.32
C GLY A 321 -0.03 -10.16 -0.60
N PHE A 322 0.58 -9.95 0.55
CA PHE A 322 0.37 -8.75 1.37
C PHE A 322 1.60 -8.44 2.22
N SER A 323 1.60 -7.28 2.85
CA SER A 323 2.67 -6.86 3.75
C SER A 323 2.19 -6.75 5.19
N ILE A 324 3.13 -6.96 6.11
CA ILE A 324 2.98 -6.64 7.53
C ILE A 324 4.08 -5.66 7.91
N ILE A 325 3.71 -4.59 8.62
CA ILE A 325 4.65 -3.73 9.32
C ILE A 325 4.41 -3.90 10.82
N ASP A 326 5.39 -4.49 11.50
CA ASP A 326 5.41 -4.55 12.96
C ASP A 326 6.19 -3.33 13.49
N ILE A 327 5.56 -2.56 14.36
CA ILE A 327 6.21 -1.55 15.19
C ILE A 327 6.69 -2.27 16.44
N LEU A 328 8.00 -2.30 16.63
CA LEU A 328 8.64 -3.00 17.74
C LEU A 328 8.73 -2.10 18.97
N ASP A 329 8.90 -2.69 20.14
CA ASP A 329 9.04 -2.01 21.45
C ASP A 329 10.16 -0.94 21.50
N ASN A 330 11.19 -1.08 20.69
CA ASN A 330 12.27 -0.11 20.52
C ASN A 330 12.04 0.89 19.38
N ASN A 331 10.82 0.95 18.84
CA ASN A 331 10.38 1.83 17.74
C ASN A 331 11.00 1.52 16.36
N GLN A 332 11.67 0.39 16.19
CA GLN A 332 12.04 -0.09 14.86
C GLN A 332 10.80 -0.59 14.12
N LEU A 333 10.81 -0.42 12.80
CA LEU A 333 9.81 -1.00 11.91
C LEU A 333 10.36 -2.27 11.29
N ARG A 334 9.66 -3.39 11.48
CA ARG A 334 9.93 -4.64 10.76
C ARG A 334 8.92 -4.81 9.63
N LEU A 335 9.40 -4.77 8.40
CA LEU A 335 8.61 -5.05 7.21
C LEU A 335 8.70 -6.54 6.87
N THR A 336 7.56 -7.16 6.60
CA THR A 336 7.46 -8.56 6.19
C THR A 336 6.51 -8.69 5.00
N PHE A 337 6.89 -9.46 3.98
CA PHE A 337 5.98 -9.81 2.87
C PHE A 337 5.56 -11.28 2.94
N TYR A 338 4.25 -11.50 2.87
CA TYR A 338 3.63 -12.81 2.83
C TYR A 338 3.05 -13.09 1.46
N ILE A 339 3.30 -14.30 0.94
CA ILE A 339 2.87 -14.72 -0.38
C ILE A 339 2.22 -16.10 -0.32
N ASP A 340 1.37 -16.40 -1.30
CA ASP A 340 0.90 -17.75 -1.56
C ASP A 340 1.87 -18.50 -2.50
N ASN A 341 2.92 -19.10 -1.91
CA ASN A 341 3.93 -19.88 -2.64
C ASN A 341 4.73 -20.81 -1.70
N PRO A 342 4.69 -22.16 -1.85
CA PRO A 342 3.93 -22.91 -2.86
C PRO A 342 2.42 -22.71 -2.73
N LYS A 343 1.66 -23.05 -3.78
CA LYS A 343 0.21 -22.80 -3.85
C LYS A 343 -0.52 -23.33 -2.61
N ASP A 344 -1.47 -22.53 -2.12
CA ASP A 344 -2.27 -22.73 -0.91
C ASP A 344 -1.41 -22.83 0.37
N SER A 345 -0.26 -22.15 0.37
CA SER A 345 0.68 -22.10 1.51
C SER A 345 1.19 -20.68 1.76
N LEU A 346 0.97 -20.20 2.98
CA LEU A 346 1.40 -18.86 3.39
C LEU A 346 2.89 -18.88 3.72
N THR A 347 3.68 -18.21 2.88
CA THR A 347 5.13 -18.13 3.05
C THR A 347 5.55 -16.71 3.38
N LYS A 348 6.35 -16.58 4.44
CA LYS A 348 7.14 -15.38 4.71
C LYS A 348 8.28 -15.31 3.68
N SER A 349 8.12 -14.47 2.68
CA SER A 349 9.03 -14.42 1.52
C SER A 349 10.18 -13.42 1.68
N TYR A 350 10.01 -12.43 2.54
CA TYR A 350 10.99 -11.39 2.84
C TYR A 350 10.69 -10.78 4.20
N GLU A 351 11.75 -10.40 4.92
CA GLU A 351 11.69 -9.70 6.19
C GLU A 351 12.91 -8.78 6.29
N THR A 352 12.70 -7.55 6.73
CA THR A 352 13.79 -6.61 7.03
C THR A 352 13.37 -5.63 8.13
N ILE A 353 14.35 -5.05 8.81
CA ILE A 353 14.16 -3.81 9.56
C ILE A 353 14.30 -2.64 8.57
N ILE A 354 13.36 -1.70 8.58
CA ILE A 354 13.46 -0.49 7.77
C ILE A 354 14.52 0.42 8.41
N ASP A 355 15.60 0.68 7.68
CA ASP A 355 16.68 1.55 8.15
C ASP A 355 16.47 3.00 7.69
N PHE A 356 16.52 3.90 8.67
CA PHE A 356 16.45 5.34 8.46
C PHE A 356 17.83 6.01 8.44
N ASN A 357 18.90 5.26 8.74
CA ASN A 357 20.25 5.78 8.60
C ASN A 357 20.57 5.96 7.12
N VAL A 358 20.84 7.20 6.72
CA VAL A 358 21.32 7.51 5.37
C VAL A 358 22.77 7.03 5.28
N THR A 359 23.03 5.99 4.50
CA THR A 359 24.40 5.71 4.06
C THR A 359 24.76 6.81 3.06
N LYS A 360 25.54 7.81 3.52
CA LYS A 360 26.08 8.87 2.66
C LYS A 360 27.11 8.34 1.68
#